data_AF-A0A2N3WBM3-F1
#
_entry.id   AF-A0A2N3WBM3-F1
#
_cell.length_a   1.000
_cell.length_b   1.000
_cell.length_c   1.000
_cell.angle_alpha   90.00
_cell.angle_beta   90.00
_cell.angle_gamma   90.00
#
_symmetry.space_group_name_H-M   'P 1'
#
loop_
_entity.id
_entity.type
_entity.pdbx_description
1 polymer ?
#
loop_
_entity_poly.entity_id
_entity_poly.type
_entity_poly.pdbx_seq_one_letter_code
_entity_poly.pdbx_strand_id
1 'polypeptide(L)'
;MPHATIPRIPPLELDEMDPEQQKLAKLGADTVIQVLARAPEVLRASGALGSYLMSQGKLRPRIRELAILRVALRCDAPYEWANHAPAALGGGATEAEITALSDPDATWPPEDDAALRAVDELCANAFVSDETWAALAATRDHAEIIEILFLVGYYRMMAGFLNSAGVPVKPGQPALGEPPVPVARPDQQVRHASGKTGPDGSWKVTFTHPTGSKDLLLDLATDGTQVSGSIFDTQLKVTVPIVSGTVDGQEIAFTALVTDPVRFEVSVTATVDGDAFSGSVTVSGGGTFPLSGLREVSPSN
;
A
#
# COMPACT_ATOMS: atom_id res chain seq x y z
N MET A 1 8.50 -20.10 -12.93
CA MET A 1 7.41 -21.09 -12.82
C MET A 1 6.26 -20.66 -13.74
N PRO A 2 5.36 -21.55 -14.19
CA PRO A 2 4.25 -21.11 -15.04
C PRO A 2 3.25 -20.27 -14.24
N HIS A 3 2.84 -19.12 -14.79
CA HIS A 3 1.68 -18.35 -14.33
C HIS A 3 0.74 -18.06 -15.50
N ALA A 4 -0.56 -17.95 -15.23
CA ALA A 4 -1.53 -17.62 -16.26
C ALA A 4 -1.43 -16.13 -16.64
N THR A 5 -1.26 -15.84 -17.92
CA THR A 5 -1.18 -14.47 -18.47
C THR A 5 -2.55 -13.88 -18.83
N ILE A 6 -3.60 -14.70 -18.78
CA ILE A 6 -4.99 -14.31 -19.00
C ILE A 6 -5.78 -14.72 -17.75
N PRO A 7 -6.63 -13.84 -17.20
CA PRO A 7 -7.50 -14.19 -16.08
C PRO A 7 -8.36 -15.40 -16.40
N ARG A 8 -8.17 -16.49 -15.64
CA ARG A 8 -9.01 -17.70 -15.70
C ARG A 8 -10.24 -17.56 -14.81
N ILE A 9 -10.12 -16.79 -13.74
CA ILE A 9 -11.24 -16.36 -12.91
C ILE A 9 -11.29 -14.83 -13.03
N PRO A 10 -12.29 -14.25 -13.72
CA PRO A 10 -12.37 -12.81 -13.88
C PRO A 10 -12.71 -12.14 -12.53
N PRO A 11 -12.17 -10.96 -12.23
CA PRO A 11 -12.60 -10.18 -11.06
C PRO A 11 -14.11 -9.90 -11.15
N LEU A 12 -14.78 -9.81 -10.00
CA LEU A 12 -16.13 -9.23 -9.91
C LEU A 12 -16.04 -7.71 -10.02
N GLU A 13 -17.06 -7.10 -10.63
CA GLU A 13 -17.25 -5.66 -10.55
C GLU A 13 -17.69 -5.26 -9.13
N LEU A 14 -17.38 -4.04 -8.70
CA LEU A 14 -17.66 -3.62 -7.32
C LEU A 14 -19.15 -3.66 -6.97
N ASP A 15 -20.04 -3.42 -7.92
CA ASP A 15 -21.49 -3.47 -7.74
C ASP A 15 -22.07 -4.89 -7.68
N GLU A 16 -21.31 -5.90 -8.11
CA GLU A 16 -21.63 -7.33 -7.97
C GLU A 16 -21.24 -7.89 -6.59
N MET A 17 -20.45 -7.13 -5.81
CA MET A 17 -19.92 -7.54 -4.52
C MET A 17 -20.84 -7.12 -3.38
N ASP A 18 -20.89 -7.91 -2.31
CA ASP A 18 -21.60 -7.52 -1.08
C ASP A 18 -20.86 -6.36 -0.35
N PRO A 19 -21.51 -5.65 0.60
CA PRO A 19 -20.90 -4.49 1.25
C PRO A 19 -19.60 -4.80 2.01
N GLU A 20 -19.45 -6.00 2.57
CA GLU A 20 -18.22 -6.40 3.28
C GLU A 20 -17.08 -6.63 2.27
N GLN A 21 -17.37 -7.30 1.16
CA GLN A 21 -16.44 -7.52 0.06
C GLN A 21 -16.01 -6.19 -0.59
N GLN A 22 -16.96 -5.28 -0.84
CA GLN A 22 -16.65 -3.95 -1.39
C GLN A 22 -15.71 -3.17 -0.47
N LYS A 23 -15.95 -3.22 0.84
CA LYS A 23 -15.08 -2.58 1.83
C LYS A 23 -13.66 -3.15 1.78
N LEU A 24 -13.53 -4.47 1.68
CA LEU A 24 -12.23 -5.13 1.56
C LEU A 24 -11.50 -4.75 0.27
N ALA A 25 -12.21 -4.69 -0.86
CA ALA A 25 -11.63 -4.33 -2.14
C ALA A 25 -11.06 -2.89 -2.15
N LYS A 26 -11.75 -1.94 -1.52
CA LYS A 26 -11.35 -0.52 -1.46
C LYS A 26 -10.07 -0.24 -0.67
N LEU A 27 -9.51 -1.22 0.05
CA LEU A 27 -8.30 -1.10 0.89
C LEU A 27 -6.97 -1.32 0.15
N GLY A 28 -7.00 -1.59 -1.17
CA GLY A 28 -5.79 -1.60 -2.02
C GLY A 28 -5.44 -2.96 -2.64
N ALA A 29 -6.10 -4.03 -2.22
CA ALA A 29 -5.98 -5.38 -2.80
C ALA A 29 -7.23 -5.77 -3.63
N ASP A 30 -7.88 -4.79 -4.26
CA ASP A 30 -9.15 -4.97 -5.00
C ASP A 30 -9.16 -6.17 -5.94
N THR A 31 -8.15 -6.37 -6.80
CA THR A 31 -8.17 -7.42 -7.82
C THR A 31 -8.17 -8.83 -7.23
N VAL A 32 -7.39 -9.10 -6.17
CA VAL A 32 -7.44 -10.41 -5.49
C VAL A 32 -8.75 -10.59 -4.71
N ILE A 33 -9.26 -9.54 -4.07
CA ILE A 33 -10.52 -9.60 -3.34
C ILE A 33 -11.70 -9.81 -4.30
N GLN A 34 -11.72 -9.13 -5.45
CA GLN A 34 -12.72 -9.28 -6.51
C GLN A 34 -12.76 -10.69 -7.08
N VAL A 35 -11.60 -11.33 -7.23
CA VAL A 35 -11.51 -12.72 -7.70
C VAL A 35 -11.99 -13.69 -6.59
N LEU A 36 -11.50 -13.50 -5.35
CA LEU A 36 -11.89 -14.34 -4.21
C LEU A 36 -13.35 -14.18 -3.80
N ALA A 37 -13.99 -13.03 -4.08
CA ALA A 37 -15.41 -12.78 -3.78
C ALA A 37 -16.35 -13.73 -4.54
N ARG A 38 -15.87 -14.41 -5.60
CA ARG A 38 -16.59 -15.55 -6.22
C ARG A 38 -16.67 -16.79 -5.32
N ALA A 39 -15.86 -16.85 -4.26
CA ALA A 39 -15.85 -17.88 -3.23
C ALA A 39 -15.88 -17.22 -1.83
N PRO A 40 -17.03 -16.62 -1.43
CA PRO A 40 -17.11 -15.71 -0.27
C PRO A 40 -16.69 -16.35 1.06
N GLU A 41 -16.98 -17.64 1.26
CA GLU A 41 -16.57 -18.36 2.47
C GLU A 41 -15.05 -18.52 2.56
N VAL A 42 -14.40 -18.76 1.42
CA VAL A 42 -12.94 -18.85 1.31
C VAL A 42 -12.31 -17.47 1.50
N LEU A 43 -12.88 -16.42 0.88
CA LEU A 43 -12.45 -15.04 1.08
C LEU A 43 -12.47 -14.67 2.58
N ARG A 44 -13.58 -14.96 3.28
CA ARG A 44 -13.71 -14.66 4.70
C ARG A 44 -12.70 -15.44 5.56
N ALA A 45 -12.56 -16.74 5.33
CA ALA A 45 -11.67 -17.59 6.12
C ALA A 45 -10.18 -17.27 5.88
N SER A 46 -9.77 -17.17 4.61
CA SER A 46 -8.39 -16.82 4.24
C SER A 46 -8.05 -15.37 4.59
N GLY A 47 -9.01 -14.45 4.45
CA GLY A 47 -8.85 -13.04 4.80
C GLY A 47 -8.66 -12.82 6.30
N ALA A 48 -9.33 -13.61 7.15
CA ALA A 48 -9.12 -13.53 8.61
C ALA A 48 -7.67 -13.90 8.99
N LEU A 49 -7.13 -14.98 8.41
CA LEU A 49 -5.74 -15.37 8.63
C LEU A 49 -4.75 -14.36 8.05
N GLY A 50 -4.97 -13.89 6.81
CA GLY A 50 -4.13 -12.88 6.17
C GLY A 50 -4.10 -11.57 6.97
N SER A 51 -5.27 -11.09 7.44
CA SER A 51 -5.38 -9.89 8.27
C SER A 51 -4.64 -10.02 9.59
N TYR A 52 -4.68 -11.20 10.23
CA TYR A 52 -3.89 -11.46 11.43
C TYR A 52 -2.39 -11.33 11.15
N LEU A 53 -1.90 -12.03 10.12
CA LEU A 53 -0.48 -12.02 9.73
C LEU A 53 0.01 -10.61 9.36
N MET A 54 -0.85 -9.77 8.77
CA MET A 54 -0.49 -8.41 8.32
C MET A 54 -0.55 -7.34 9.40
N SER A 55 -1.52 -7.42 10.31
CA SER A 55 -1.85 -6.29 11.19
C SER A 55 -1.77 -6.60 12.68
N GLN A 56 -1.75 -7.88 13.06
CA GLN A 56 -1.83 -8.31 14.47
C GLN A 56 -0.68 -9.23 14.90
N GLY A 57 0.13 -9.67 13.93
CA GLY A 57 1.30 -10.50 14.13
C GLY A 57 2.41 -9.85 14.96
N LYS A 58 3.34 -10.67 15.42
CA LYS A 58 4.54 -10.31 16.17
C LYS A 58 5.66 -9.81 15.27
N LEU A 59 5.69 -10.22 14.01
CA LEU A 59 6.75 -9.82 13.10
C LEU A 59 6.70 -8.32 12.80
N ARG A 60 7.85 -7.66 12.96
CA ARG A 60 8.02 -6.26 12.55
C ARG A 60 7.69 -6.10 11.06
N PRO A 61 7.01 -5.00 10.65
CA PRO A 61 6.59 -4.82 9.25
C PRO A 61 7.71 -5.03 8.23
N ARG A 62 8.90 -4.41 8.41
CA ARG A 62 10.05 -4.58 7.51
C ARG A 62 10.36 -6.04 7.18
N ILE A 63 10.63 -6.88 8.19
CA ILE A 63 11.05 -8.28 7.93
C ILE A 63 9.89 -9.15 7.42
N ARG A 64 8.65 -8.86 7.84
CA ARG A 64 7.45 -9.53 7.34
C ARG A 64 7.30 -9.31 5.84
N GLU A 65 7.39 -8.07 5.38
CA GLU A 65 7.26 -7.76 3.94
C GLU A 65 8.45 -8.31 3.13
N LEU A 66 9.68 -8.26 3.65
CA LEU A 66 10.84 -8.89 2.99
C LEU A 66 10.66 -10.41 2.83
N ALA A 67 10.11 -11.10 3.83
CA ALA A 67 9.80 -12.52 3.74
C ALA A 67 8.74 -12.80 2.66
N ILE A 68 7.69 -11.98 2.57
CA ILE A 68 6.63 -12.10 1.54
C ILE A 68 7.20 -11.89 0.13
N LEU A 69 8.02 -10.85 -0.05
CA LEU A 69 8.68 -10.59 -1.32
C LEU A 69 9.61 -11.74 -1.73
N ARG A 70 10.32 -12.35 -0.77
CA ARG A 70 11.12 -13.54 -1.03
C ARG A 70 10.24 -14.73 -1.43
N VAL A 71 9.07 -14.94 -0.82
CA VAL A 71 8.09 -15.95 -1.28
C VAL A 71 7.68 -15.68 -2.73
N ALA A 72 7.35 -14.42 -3.06
CA ALA A 72 6.93 -14.04 -4.40
C ALA A 72 8.00 -14.38 -5.45
N LEU A 73 9.29 -14.14 -5.16
CA LEU A 73 10.40 -14.55 -6.02
C LEU A 73 10.49 -16.08 -6.15
N ARG A 74 10.37 -16.82 -5.03
CA ARG A 74 10.47 -18.29 -5.01
C ARG A 74 9.28 -18.97 -5.70
N CYS A 75 8.14 -18.31 -5.75
CA CYS A 75 6.92 -18.82 -6.38
C CYS A 75 6.65 -18.24 -7.78
N ASP A 76 7.48 -17.32 -8.26
CA ASP A 76 7.27 -16.58 -9.51
C ASP A 76 5.89 -15.90 -9.53
N ALA A 77 5.58 -15.13 -8.48
CA ALA A 77 4.28 -14.55 -8.21
C ALA A 77 4.30 -13.01 -8.40
N PRO A 78 4.15 -12.51 -9.64
CA PRO A 78 4.26 -11.08 -9.93
C PRO A 78 3.19 -10.24 -9.23
N TYR A 79 1.99 -10.80 -9.01
CA TYR A 79 0.92 -10.10 -8.27
C TYR A 79 1.31 -9.84 -6.82
N GLU A 80 1.89 -10.82 -6.14
CA GLU A 80 2.32 -10.64 -4.75
C GLU A 80 3.40 -9.58 -4.66
N TRP A 81 4.42 -9.67 -5.52
CA TRP A 81 5.49 -8.68 -5.59
C TRP A 81 4.95 -7.26 -5.82
N ALA A 82 4.08 -7.10 -6.82
CA ALA A 82 3.48 -5.83 -7.20
C ALA A 82 2.75 -5.11 -6.06
N ASN A 83 2.09 -5.87 -5.17
CA ASN A 83 1.35 -5.33 -4.04
C ASN A 83 2.20 -5.18 -2.78
N HIS A 84 3.18 -6.07 -2.58
CA HIS A 84 4.01 -6.08 -1.36
C HIS A 84 5.28 -5.24 -1.46
N ALA A 85 5.79 -4.92 -2.66
CA ALA A 85 6.99 -4.10 -2.78
C ALA A 85 6.76 -2.65 -2.30
N PRO A 86 5.63 -1.99 -2.63
CA PRO A 86 5.26 -0.72 -2.00
C PRO A 86 5.00 -0.86 -0.49
N ALA A 87 4.41 -1.98 -0.06
CA ALA A 87 4.13 -2.23 1.35
C ALA A 87 5.42 -2.40 2.17
N ALA A 88 6.44 -3.02 1.59
CA ALA A 88 7.76 -3.18 2.19
C ALA A 88 8.43 -1.83 2.48
N LEU A 89 8.37 -0.89 1.54
CA LEU A 89 8.84 0.48 1.77
C LEU A 89 8.07 1.14 2.93
N GLY A 90 6.75 1.02 2.93
CA GLY A 90 5.90 1.54 4.01
C GLY A 90 6.16 0.88 5.37
N GLY A 91 6.61 -0.37 5.37
CA GLY A 91 7.02 -1.14 6.54
C GLY A 91 8.44 -0.84 7.03
N GLY A 92 9.17 0.04 6.34
CA GLY A 92 10.52 0.48 6.70
C GLY A 92 11.66 -0.26 6.00
N ALA A 93 11.38 -1.10 5.00
CA ALA A 93 12.42 -1.62 4.12
C ALA A 93 12.92 -0.51 3.19
N THR A 94 14.16 -0.65 2.72
CA THR A 94 14.78 0.24 1.74
C THR A 94 14.68 -0.34 0.33
N GLU A 95 14.76 0.52 -0.69
CA GLU A 95 14.84 0.08 -2.10
C GLU A 95 16.04 -0.84 -2.35
N ALA A 96 17.16 -0.60 -1.65
CA ALA A 96 18.35 -1.42 -1.72
C ALA A 96 18.10 -2.84 -1.18
N GLU A 97 17.38 -2.97 -0.06
CA GLU A 97 16.99 -4.28 0.48
C GLU A 97 16.02 -5.01 -0.45
N ILE A 98 15.01 -4.32 -0.98
CA ILE A 98 14.06 -4.92 -1.93
C ILE A 98 14.79 -5.43 -3.18
N THR A 99 15.74 -4.65 -3.69
CA THR A 99 16.56 -5.03 -4.85
C THR A 99 17.48 -6.21 -4.51
N ALA A 100 18.10 -6.20 -3.33
CA ALA A 100 18.98 -7.26 -2.85
C ALA A 100 18.26 -8.63 -2.71
N LEU A 101 16.93 -8.66 -2.58
CA LEU A 101 16.18 -9.92 -2.57
C LEU A 101 16.31 -10.71 -3.88
N SER A 102 16.61 -10.05 -5.00
CA SER A 102 16.82 -10.72 -6.30
C SER A 102 18.28 -11.13 -6.53
N ASP A 103 19.21 -10.65 -5.71
CA ASP A 103 20.64 -10.92 -5.82
C ASP A 103 21.02 -12.17 -4.99
N PRO A 104 21.49 -13.27 -5.63
CA PRO A 104 21.89 -14.47 -4.91
C PRO A 104 23.15 -14.27 -4.04
N ASP A 105 23.93 -13.23 -4.30
CA ASP A 105 25.17 -12.91 -3.58
C ASP A 105 24.98 -11.82 -2.51
N ALA A 106 23.74 -11.33 -2.33
CA ALA A 106 23.43 -10.34 -1.31
C ALA A 106 23.69 -10.88 0.10
N THR A 107 24.35 -10.05 0.93
CA THR A 107 24.62 -10.35 2.33
C THR A 107 23.59 -9.68 3.23
N TRP A 108 23.05 -10.44 4.18
CA TRP A 108 22.03 -9.97 5.11
C TRP A 108 22.54 -10.00 6.57
N PRO A 109 22.02 -9.14 7.45
CA PRO A 109 22.21 -9.30 8.89
C PRO A 109 21.77 -10.71 9.34
N PRO A 110 22.44 -11.34 10.33
CA PRO A 110 22.14 -12.72 10.71
C PRO A 110 20.67 -13.00 11.04
N GLU A 111 19.98 -12.02 11.66
CA GLU A 111 18.56 -12.14 11.98
C GLU A 111 17.65 -12.18 10.74
N ASP A 112 17.99 -11.40 9.70
CA ASP A 112 17.20 -11.30 8.47
C ASP A 112 17.54 -12.48 7.55
N ASP A 113 18.82 -12.85 7.47
CA ASP A 113 19.32 -14.00 6.71
C ASP A 113 18.65 -15.30 7.14
N ALA A 114 18.50 -15.53 8.45
CA ALA A 114 17.81 -16.72 8.97
C ALA A 114 16.33 -16.79 8.53
N ALA A 115 15.63 -15.65 8.47
CA ALA A 115 14.25 -15.60 8.02
C ALA A 115 14.13 -15.81 6.50
N LEU A 116 14.99 -15.17 5.71
CA LEU A 116 15.01 -15.33 4.25
C LEU A 116 15.41 -16.75 3.84
N ARG A 117 16.36 -17.37 4.55
CA ARG A 117 16.73 -18.78 4.33
C ARG A 117 15.59 -19.73 4.70
N ALA A 118 14.84 -19.45 5.77
CA ALA A 118 13.65 -20.22 6.11
C ALA A 118 12.57 -20.13 5.02
N VAL A 119 12.37 -18.95 4.42
CA VAL A 119 11.48 -18.79 3.24
C VAL A 119 11.94 -19.70 2.11
N ASP A 120 13.23 -19.64 1.76
CA ASP A 120 13.83 -20.41 0.68
C ASP A 120 13.68 -21.92 0.88
N GLU A 121 13.95 -22.42 2.08
CA GLU A 121 13.85 -23.83 2.45
C GLU A 121 12.39 -24.31 2.48
N LEU A 122 11.46 -23.53 3.04
CA LEU A 122 10.04 -23.87 3.07
C LEU A 122 9.43 -23.90 1.67
N CYS A 123 9.78 -22.94 0.81
CA CYS A 123 9.30 -22.92 -0.57
C CYS A 123 9.82 -24.12 -1.38
N ALA A 124 11.06 -24.54 -1.15
CA ALA A 124 11.69 -25.67 -1.84
C ALA A 124 11.24 -27.03 -1.29
N ASN A 125 11.21 -27.19 0.04
CA ASN A 125 11.23 -28.48 0.70
C ASN A 125 10.07 -28.67 1.68
N ALA A 126 9.26 -27.63 1.93
CA ALA A 126 8.26 -27.60 3.01
C ALA A 126 8.85 -27.98 4.38
N PHE A 127 10.12 -27.64 4.60
CA PHE A 127 10.89 -27.99 5.79
C PHE A 127 11.96 -26.93 6.03
N VAL A 128 12.20 -26.60 7.30
CA VAL A 128 13.31 -25.73 7.73
C VAL A 128 14.39 -26.62 8.35
N SER A 129 15.63 -26.48 7.89
CA SER A 129 16.77 -27.26 8.39
C SER A 129 17.10 -26.95 9.85
N ASP A 130 17.77 -27.87 10.55
CA ASP A 130 18.20 -27.66 11.94
C ASP A 130 19.12 -26.44 12.09
N GLU A 131 19.95 -26.16 11.07
CA GLU A 131 20.82 -24.99 11.02
C GLU A 131 20.02 -23.69 10.95
N THR A 132 19.06 -23.61 10.03
CA THR A 132 18.18 -22.43 9.90
C THR A 132 17.29 -22.27 11.13
N TRP A 133 16.79 -23.37 11.70
CA TRP A 133 16.02 -23.35 12.93
C TRP A 133 16.84 -22.79 14.11
N ALA A 134 18.08 -23.25 14.28
CA ALA A 134 18.97 -22.76 15.33
C ALA A 134 19.27 -21.25 15.18
N ALA A 135 19.48 -20.78 13.95
CA ALA A 135 19.71 -19.36 13.66
C ALA A 135 18.47 -18.50 13.96
N LEU A 136 17.27 -18.98 13.63
CA LEU A 136 16.01 -18.30 13.99
C LEU A 136 15.85 -18.23 15.52
N ALA A 137 16.02 -19.36 16.21
CA ALA A 137 15.86 -19.47 17.67
C ALA A 137 16.89 -18.65 18.47
N ALA A 138 18.00 -18.25 17.85
CA ALA A 138 18.98 -17.37 18.49
C ALA A 138 18.49 -15.91 18.64
N THR A 139 17.49 -15.49 17.85
CA THR A 139 17.04 -14.08 17.80
C THR A 139 15.53 -13.90 17.96
N ARG A 140 14.76 -15.00 17.93
CA ARG A 140 13.29 -14.98 17.94
C ARG A 140 12.73 -15.97 18.93
N ASP A 141 11.56 -15.63 19.49
CA ASP A 141 10.81 -16.59 20.30
C ASP A 141 10.02 -17.59 19.43
N HIS A 142 9.45 -18.61 20.07
CA HIS A 142 8.66 -19.62 19.33
C HIS A 142 7.43 -19.04 18.62
N ALA A 143 6.83 -17.97 19.15
CA ALA A 143 5.65 -17.37 18.52
C ALA A 143 6.02 -16.67 17.21
N GLU A 144 7.12 -15.92 17.19
CA GLU A 144 7.67 -15.31 15.98
C GLU A 144 8.09 -16.35 14.95
N ILE A 145 8.72 -17.45 15.38
CA ILE A 145 9.10 -18.54 14.46
C ILE A 145 7.85 -19.20 13.86
N ILE A 146 6.85 -19.54 14.67
CA ILE A 146 5.57 -20.09 14.18
C ILE A 146 4.94 -19.13 13.17
N GLU A 147 4.97 -17.82 13.45
CA GLU A 147 4.42 -16.81 12.55
C GLU A 147 5.17 -16.76 11.22
N ILE A 148 6.50 -16.87 11.20
CA ILE A 148 7.28 -16.99 9.95
C ILE A 148 6.82 -18.21 9.15
N LEU A 149 6.70 -19.38 9.79
CA LEU A 149 6.26 -20.61 9.10
C LEU A 149 4.86 -20.45 8.49
N PHE A 150 3.92 -19.87 9.25
CA PHE A 150 2.55 -19.61 8.79
C PHE A 150 2.49 -18.55 7.69
N LEU A 151 3.28 -17.48 7.80
CA LEU A 151 3.38 -16.42 6.81
C LEU A 151 3.85 -17.00 5.47
N VAL A 152 4.95 -17.77 5.48
CA VAL A 152 5.49 -18.39 4.27
C VAL A 152 4.49 -19.39 3.67
N GLY A 153 3.85 -20.22 4.50
CA GLY A 153 2.81 -21.15 4.03
C GLY A 153 1.61 -20.43 3.42
N TYR A 154 1.14 -19.35 4.04
CA TYR A 154 0.02 -18.54 3.56
C TYR A 154 0.33 -17.89 2.22
N TYR A 155 1.48 -17.23 2.09
CA TYR A 155 1.86 -16.58 0.83
C TYR A 155 2.22 -17.58 -0.26
N ARG A 156 2.79 -18.74 0.08
CA ARG A 156 2.97 -19.82 -0.91
C ARG A 156 1.63 -20.34 -1.45
N MET A 157 0.61 -20.46 -0.58
CA MET A 157 -0.76 -20.80 -0.99
C MET A 157 -1.35 -19.69 -1.88
N MET A 158 -1.20 -18.44 -1.49
CA MET A 158 -1.70 -17.28 -2.25
C MET A 158 -1.01 -17.18 -3.62
N ALA A 159 0.31 -17.29 -3.71
CA ALA A 159 1.06 -17.33 -4.95
C ALA A 159 0.52 -18.41 -5.91
N GLY A 160 0.31 -19.62 -5.39
CA GLY A 160 -0.27 -20.73 -6.16
C GLY A 160 -1.66 -20.40 -6.69
N PHE A 161 -2.51 -19.79 -5.86
CA PHE A 161 -3.84 -19.32 -6.27
C PHE A 161 -3.76 -18.22 -7.33
N LEU A 162 -3.02 -17.15 -7.07
CA LEU A 162 -2.89 -15.97 -7.92
C LEU A 162 -2.37 -16.34 -9.32
N ASN A 163 -1.30 -17.13 -9.37
CA ASN A 163 -0.71 -17.62 -10.61
C ASN A 163 -1.66 -18.55 -11.38
N SER A 164 -2.44 -19.38 -10.67
CA SER A 164 -3.37 -20.32 -11.29
C SER A 164 -4.64 -19.64 -11.80
N ALA A 165 -5.17 -18.68 -11.05
CA ALA A 165 -6.36 -17.91 -11.39
C ALA A 165 -6.07 -16.82 -12.44
N GLY A 166 -4.80 -16.46 -12.64
CA GLY A 166 -4.40 -15.42 -13.58
C GLY A 166 -4.81 -14.02 -13.11
N VAL A 167 -4.65 -13.75 -11.81
CA VAL A 167 -5.05 -12.45 -11.24
C VAL A 167 -4.16 -11.35 -11.85
N PRO A 168 -4.75 -10.33 -12.50
CA PRO A 168 -3.96 -9.34 -13.21
C PRO A 168 -3.24 -8.39 -12.25
N VAL A 169 -1.99 -8.08 -12.58
CA VAL A 169 -1.25 -6.97 -11.95
C VAL A 169 -1.80 -5.65 -12.50
N LYS A 170 -1.97 -4.65 -11.63
CA LYS A 170 -2.45 -3.34 -12.08
C LYS A 170 -1.37 -2.62 -12.89
N PRO A 171 -1.76 -1.86 -13.93
CA PRO A 171 -0.83 -0.96 -14.60
C PRO A 171 -0.12 -0.04 -13.59
N GLY A 172 1.20 0.13 -13.76
CA GLY A 172 2.02 1.02 -12.93
C GLY A 172 2.56 0.39 -11.63
N GLN A 173 2.25 -0.87 -11.33
CA GLN A 173 2.92 -1.60 -10.25
C GLN A 173 4.26 -2.19 -10.72
N PRO A 174 5.24 -2.40 -9.81
CA PRO A 174 6.54 -2.95 -10.17
C PRO A 174 6.43 -4.38 -10.71
N ALA A 175 7.27 -4.70 -11.70
CA ALA A 175 7.43 -6.07 -12.15
C ALA A 175 8.17 -6.90 -11.09
N LEU A 176 8.04 -8.23 -11.17
CA LEU A 176 8.70 -9.15 -10.24
C LEU A 176 10.21 -8.92 -10.20
N GLY A 177 10.75 -8.71 -8.99
CA GLY A 177 12.17 -8.47 -8.75
C GLY A 177 12.63 -7.03 -9.01
N GLU A 178 11.77 -6.16 -9.53
CA GLU A 178 12.06 -4.75 -9.71
C GLU A 178 11.69 -3.97 -8.43
N PRO A 179 12.53 -3.02 -7.99
CA PRO A 179 12.12 -2.12 -6.91
C PRO A 179 10.86 -1.35 -7.34
N PRO A 180 10.00 -0.95 -6.40
CA PRO A 180 8.91 -0.04 -6.71
C PRO A 180 9.51 1.23 -7.31
N VAL A 181 9.02 1.66 -8.47
CA VAL A 181 9.44 2.93 -9.05
C VAL A 181 9.12 4.00 -8.00
N PRO A 182 10.11 4.78 -7.53
CA PRO A 182 9.81 5.93 -6.71
C PRO A 182 8.77 6.73 -7.47
N VAL A 183 7.61 7.00 -6.87
CA VAL A 183 6.67 7.95 -7.49
C VAL A 183 7.50 9.21 -7.67
N ALA A 184 7.86 9.52 -8.92
CA ALA A 184 8.53 10.77 -9.21
C ALA A 184 7.65 11.82 -8.55
N ARG A 185 8.24 12.66 -7.68
CA ARG A 185 7.59 13.93 -7.33
C ARG A 185 7.10 14.47 -8.67
N PRO A 186 5.78 14.71 -8.83
CA PRO A 186 5.20 14.97 -10.13
C PRO A 186 6.12 15.94 -10.86
N ASP A 187 6.58 15.52 -12.03
CA ASP A 187 7.58 16.21 -12.84
C ASP A 187 7.45 17.72 -12.63
N GLN A 188 8.56 18.37 -12.25
CA GLN A 188 8.75 19.80 -12.51
C GLN A 188 8.77 20.00 -14.03
N GLN A 189 7.66 19.75 -14.71
CA GLN A 189 7.39 20.38 -15.98
C GLN A 189 7.50 21.87 -15.70
N VAL A 190 8.36 22.55 -16.45
CA VAL A 190 8.47 24.00 -16.43
C VAL A 190 7.10 24.55 -16.81
N ARG A 191 6.29 24.86 -15.79
CA ARG A 191 4.95 25.43 -15.90
C ARG A 191 5.04 26.90 -15.54
N HIS A 192 4.29 27.73 -16.26
CA HIS A 192 4.13 29.13 -15.89
C HIS A 192 3.32 29.20 -14.59
N ALA A 193 3.87 29.88 -13.57
CA ALA A 193 3.23 30.03 -12.26
C ALA A 193 1.83 30.66 -12.39
N SER A 194 0.87 30.17 -11.60
CA SER A 194 -0.50 30.70 -11.57
C SER A 194 -0.60 32.13 -11.01
N GLY A 195 0.46 32.61 -10.34
CA GLY A 195 0.50 33.89 -9.65
C GLY A 195 -0.24 33.90 -8.29
N LYS A 196 -0.80 32.76 -7.85
CA LYS A 196 -1.45 32.62 -6.54
C LYS A 196 -0.42 32.27 -5.46
N THR A 197 -0.59 32.85 -4.26
CA THR A 197 0.37 32.71 -3.14
C THR A 197 -0.21 32.03 -1.90
N GLY A 198 -1.51 31.72 -1.89
CA GLY A 198 -2.22 31.13 -0.75
C GLY A 198 -2.96 29.83 -1.12
N PRO A 199 -3.59 29.14 -0.15
CA PRO A 199 -4.18 27.83 -0.36
C PRO A 199 -5.44 27.84 -1.25
N ASP A 200 -6.02 29.01 -1.56
CA ASP A 200 -7.28 29.12 -2.30
C ASP A 200 -7.27 28.54 -3.72
N GLY A 201 -8.21 27.63 -3.98
CA GLY A 201 -8.47 27.04 -5.28
C GLY A 201 -8.39 25.52 -5.28
N SER A 202 -8.40 24.97 -6.47
CA SER A 202 -8.42 23.52 -6.67
C SER A 202 -6.99 22.97 -6.76
N TRP A 203 -6.77 21.81 -6.16
CA TRP A 203 -5.47 21.14 -6.09
C TRP A 203 -5.62 19.68 -6.44
N LYS A 204 -4.75 19.19 -7.31
CA LYS A 204 -4.58 17.75 -7.51
C LYS A 204 -3.46 17.29 -6.59
N VAL A 205 -3.82 16.53 -5.55
CA VAL A 205 -2.88 16.00 -4.57
C VAL A 205 -2.84 14.48 -4.63
N THR A 206 -1.65 13.92 -4.49
CA THR A 206 -1.42 12.48 -4.41
C THR A 206 -1.02 12.15 -2.98
N PHE A 207 -1.83 11.30 -2.37
CA PHE A 207 -1.57 10.66 -1.09
C PHE A 207 -0.90 9.30 -1.34
N THR A 208 0.22 9.02 -0.68
CA THR A 208 0.95 7.76 -0.85
C THR A 208 0.79 6.88 0.38
N HIS A 209 0.00 5.81 0.25
CA HIS A 209 -0.13 4.76 1.25
C HIS A 209 0.78 3.57 0.90
N PRO A 210 1.23 2.77 1.89
CA PRO A 210 1.98 1.53 1.64
C PRO A 210 1.31 0.57 0.64
N THR A 211 -0.02 0.55 0.55
CA THR A 211 -0.78 -0.31 -0.39
C THR A 211 -1.10 0.34 -1.74
N GLY A 212 -0.61 1.57 -1.98
CA GLY A 212 -0.81 2.29 -3.23
C GLY A 212 -1.01 3.80 -3.04
N SER A 213 -0.83 4.56 -4.12
CA SER A 213 -1.13 6.00 -4.11
C SER A 213 -2.56 6.27 -4.57
N LYS A 214 -3.19 7.31 -4.02
CA LYS A 214 -4.50 7.81 -4.44
C LYS A 214 -4.43 9.29 -4.78
N ASP A 215 -5.01 9.64 -5.92
CA ASP A 215 -5.20 11.03 -6.32
C ASP A 215 -6.51 11.57 -5.73
N LEU A 216 -6.40 12.70 -5.06
CA LEU A 216 -7.50 13.47 -4.49
C LEU A 216 -7.54 14.84 -5.15
N LEU A 217 -8.73 15.40 -5.29
CA LEU A 217 -8.90 16.81 -5.64
C LEU A 217 -9.31 17.57 -4.37
N LEU A 218 -8.52 18.56 -3.98
CA LEU A 218 -8.90 19.49 -2.91
C LEU A 218 -9.51 20.73 -3.55
N ASP A 219 -10.60 21.23 -3.00
CA ASP A 219 -11.09 22.58 -3.29
C ASP A 219 -11.07 23.37 -2.00
N LEU A 220 -10.20 24.38 -1.91
CA LEU A 220 -9.90 25.12 -0.69
C LEU A 220 -10.28 26.58 -0.81
N ALA A 221 -10.84 27.14 0.25
CA ALA A 221 -11.12 28.57 0.38
C ALA A 221 -10.78 29.06 1.79
N THR A 222 -10.20 30.25 1.86
CA THR A 222 -9.83 30.91 3.12
C THR A 222 -10.75 32.06 3.47
N ASP A 223 -11.02 32.21 4.77
CA ASP A 223 -11.62 33.40 5.37
C ASP A 223 -10.83 33.75 6.64
N GLY A 224 -10.01 34.80 6.54
CA GLY A 224 -9.06 35.18 7.58
C GLY A 224 -8.06 34.05 7.86
N THR A 225 -8.15 33.45 9.05
CA THR A 225 -7.27 32.34 9.48
C THR A 225 -7.94 30.97 9.35
N GLN A 226 -9.15 30.90 8.78
CA GLN A 226 -9.90 29.66 8.62
C GLN A 226 -9.75 29.12 7.20
N VAL A 227 -9.64 27.80 7.08
CA VAL A 227 -9.69 27.06 5.81
C VAL A 227 -10.97 26.25 5.77
N SER A 228 -11.70 26.38 4.68
CA SER A 228 -12.90 25.61 4.37
C SER A 228 -12.75 24.96 3.00
N GLY A 229 -13.62 24.01 2.67
CA GLY A 229 -13.56 23.34 1.38
C GLY A 229 -14.00 21.88 1.41
N SER A 230 -13.52 21.13 0.43
CA SER A 230 -13.82 19.71 0.31
C SER A 230 -12.67 18.91 -0.30
N ILE A 231 -12.70 17.61 -0.04
CA ILE A 231 -11.83 16.60 -0.62
C ILE A 231 -12.69 15.72 -1.52
N PHE A 232 -12.39 15.65 -2.81
CA PHE A 232 -13.02 14.72 -3.72
C PHE A 232 -12.08 13.53 -3.98
N ASP A 233 -12.54 12.34 -3.59
CA ASP A 233 -11.86 11.09 -3.91
C ASP A 233 -12.18 10.70 -5.37
N THR A 234 -11.17 10.74 -6.23
CA THR A 234 -11.36 10.52 -7.67
C THR A 234 -11.72 9.07 -8.02
N GLN A 235 -11.38 8.12 -7.16
CA GLN A 235 -11.66 6.69 -7.32
C GLN A 235 -13.02 6.32 -6.77
N LEU A 236 -13.34 6.76 -5.55
CA LEU A 236 -14.62 6.48 -4.89
C LEU A 236 -15.76 7.37 -5.41
N LYS A 237 -15.44 8.47 -6.10
CA LYS A 237 -16.40 9.47 -6.58
C LYS A 237 -17.24 10.08 -5.44
N VAL A 238 -16.61 10.23 -4.26
CA VAL A 238 -17.24 10.80 -3.06
C VAL A 238 -16.57 12.13 -2.72
N THR A 239 -17.38 13.10 -2.33
CA THR A 239 -16.92 14.39 -1.79
C THR A 239 -17.04 14.37 -0.27
N VAL A 240 -15.95 14.69 0.41
CA VAL A 240 -15.85 14.77 1.87
C VAL A 240 -15.65 16.23 2.26
N PRO A 241 -16.56 16.85 3.03
CA PRO A 241 -16.38 18.23 3.46
C PRO A 241 -15.28 18.35 4.52
N ILE A 242 -14.54 19.45 4.46
CA ILE A 242 -13.65 19.87 5.55
C ILE A 242 -14.53 20.35 6.71
N VAL A 243 -14.31 19.81 7.90
CA VAL A 243 -15.10 20.12 9.10
C VAL A 243 -14.45 21.20 9.99
N SER A 244 -13.13 21.34 9.90
CA SER A 244 -12.37 22.41 10.55
C SER A 244 -11.06 22.61 9.81
N GLY A 245 -10.58 23.85 9.73
CA GLY A 245 -9.29 24.12 9.11
C GLY A 245 -8.75 25.49 9.46
N THR A 246 -7.44 25.61 9.51
CA THR A 246 -6.70 26.83 9.82
C THR A 246 -5.60 27.07 8.80
N VAL A 247 -5.32 28.34 8.56
CA VAL A 247 -4.16 28.80 7.78
C VAL A 247 -3.37 29.83 8.59
N ASP A 248 -2.05 29.69 8.58
CA ASP A 248 -1.10 30.69 9.06
C ASP A 248 0.01 30.85 8.01
N GLY A 249 -0.05 31.95 7.25
CA GLY A 249 0.83 32.19 6.12
C GLY A 249 0.72 31.10 5.05
N GLN A 250 1.76 30.29 4.92
CA GLN A 250 1.84 29.17 3.96
C GLN A 250 1.44 27.83 4.59
N GLU A 251 1.32 27.75 5.91
CA GLU A 251 0.96 26.53 6.61
C GLU A 251 -0.55 26.40 6.71
N ILE A 252 -1.05 25.22 6.37
CA ILE A 252 -2.45 24.86 6.49
C ILE A 252 -2.60 23.57 7.28
N ALA A 253 -3.64 23.51 8.08
CA ALA A 253 -4.06 22.30 8.76
C ALA A 253 -5.58 22.19 8.66
N PHE A 254 -6.11 21.03 8.32
CA PHE A 254 -7.55 20.83 8.30
C PHE A 254 -7.93 19.39 8.61
N THR A 255 -9.14 19.21 9.10
CA THR A 255 -9.74 17.91 9.38
C THR A 255 -10.96 17.73 8.48
N ALA A 256 -11.09 16.52 7.94
CA ALA A 256 -12.27 16.06 7.23
C ALA A 256 -12.82 14.80 7.90
N LEU A 257 -14.14 14.66 7.91
CA LEU A 257 -14.81 13.49 8.48
C LEU A 257 -15.38 12.63 7.36
N VAL A 258 -14.76 11.49 7.11
CA VAL A 258 -15.30 10.48 6.20
C VAL A 258 -16.40 9.75 6.96
N THR A 259 -17.60 9.64 6.38
CA THR A 259 -18.76 8.98 7.01
C THR A 259 -19.20 7.70 6.31
N ASP A 260 -18.73 7.45 5.08
CA ASP A 260 -19.07 6.30 4.24
C ASP A 260 -17.80 5.75 3.58
N PRO A 261 -17.52 4.43 3.60
CA PRO A 261 -18.30 3.33 4.21
C PRO A 261 -18.08 3.16 5.72
N VAL A 262 -17.11 3.84 6.30
CA VAL A 262 -16.80 3.79 7.73
C VAL A 262 -16.53 5.21 8.20
N ARG A 263 -17.01 5.53 9.40
CA ARG A 263 -16.74 6.82 10.02
C ARG A 263 -15.30 6.89 10.55
N PHE A 264 -14.47 7.76 9.99
CA PHE A 264 -13.14 8.05 10.50
C PHE A 264 -12.73 9.49 10.17
N GLU A 265 -11.85 10.03 11.00
CA GLU A 265 -11.27 11.36 10.80
C GLU A 265 -9.99 11.28 9.99
N VAL A 266 -9.81 12.26 9.12
CA VAL A 266 -8.62 12.49 8.34
C VAL A 266 -8.13 13.90 8.65
N SER A 267 -6.90 14.01 9.13
CA SER A 267 -6.25 15.29 9.39
C SER A 267 -5.13 15.52 8.40
N VAL A 268 -5.06 16.69 7.80
CA VAL A 268 -4.01 17.09 6.86
C VAL A 268 -3.24 18.25 7.47
N THR A 269 -1.91 18.17 7.39
CA THR A 269 -0.99 19.29 7.66
C THR A 269 -0.12 19.49 6.44
N ALA A 270 -0.07 20.70 5.90
CA ALA A 270 0.67 20.97 4.67
C ALA A 270 1.19 22.40 4.61
N THR A 271 2.14 22.61 3.73
CA THR A 271 2.68 23.90 3.32
C THR A 271 2.33 24.12 1.86
N VAL A 272 1.89 25.34 1.55
CA VAL A 272 1.63 25.82 0.20
C VAL A 272 2.72 26.81 -0.22
N ASP A 273 3.50 26.44 -1.23
CA ASP A 273 4.51 27.30 -1.84
C ASP A 273 4.16 27.56 -3.30
N GLY A 274 3.49 28.68 -3.55
CA GLY A 274 2.94 29.02 -4.87
C GLY A 274 1.90 28.01 -5.34
N ASP A 275 2.28 27.17 -6.32
CA ASP A 275 1.45 26.10 -6.88
C ASP A 275 1.85 24.71 -6.37
N ALA A 276 2.82 24.61 -5.47
CA ALA A 276 3.20 23.37 -4.83
C ALA A 276 2.46 23.18 -3.50
N PHE A 277 1.98 21.96 -3.30
CA PHE A 277 1.34 21.51 -2.07
C PHE A 277 2.18 20.37 -1.50
N SER A 278 2.65 20.48 -0.26
CA SER A 278 3.46 19.42 0.37
C SER A 278 3.12 19.28 1.83
N GLY A 279 2.91 18.05 2.30
CA GLY A 279 2.53 17.81 3.67
C GLY A 279 2.36 16.35 4.01
N SER A 280 1.52 16.11 5.00
CA SER A 280 1.12 14.79 5.43
C SER A 280 -0.36 14.71 5.67
N VAL A 281 -0.88 13.50 5.57
CA VAL A 281 -2.24 13.16 5.98
C VAL A 281 -2.19 12.06 7.01
N THR A 282 -2.90 12.26 8.10
CA THR A 282 -3.08 11.32 9.21
C THR A 282 -4.49 10.76 9.13
N VAL A 283 -4.59 9.43 8.98
CA VAL A 283 -5.86 8.70 9.06
C VAL A 283 -6.01 8.18 10.47
N SER A 284 -7.11 8.49 11.14
CA SER A 284 -7.37 8.03 12.51
C SER A 284 -7.32 6.50 12.60
N GLY A 285 -6.40 5.96 13.40
CA GLY A 285 -6.13 4.53 13.52
C GLY A 285 -5.35 3.90 12.36
N GLY A 286 -5.02 4.65 11.31
CA GLY A 286 -4.35 4.17 10.09
C GLY A 286 -2.91 4.65 9.91
N GLY A 287 -2.46 5.68 10.64
CA GLY A 287 -1.10 6.22 10.56
C GLY A 287 -1.01 7.55 9.81
N THR A 288 0.22 8.04 9.63
CA THR A 288 0.52 9.31 8.94
C THR A 288 1.35 9.03 7.70
N PHE A 289 0.99 9.68 6.60
CA PHE A 289 1.54 9.39 5.28
C PHE A 289 1.83 10.68 4.51
N PRO A 290 2.82 10.66 3.59
CA PRO A 290 3.14 11.82 2.80
C PRO A 290 2.03 12.18 1.80
N LEU A 291 1.87 13.48 1.58
CA LEU A 291 0.93 14.09 0.66
C LEU A 291 1.70 15.13 -0.17
N SER A 292 1.56 15.10 -1.49
CA SER A 292 2.11 16.17 -2.34
C SER A 292 1.22 16.42 -3.54
N GLY A 293 1.25 17.63 -4.10
CA GLY A 293 0.38 17.95 -5.22
C GLY A 293 0.67 19.29 -5.85
N LEU A 294 -0.12 19.58 -6.88
CA LEU A 294 -0.04 20.81 -7.65
C LEU A 294 -1.41 21.47 -7.76
N ARG A 295 -1.42 22.79 -7.79
CA ARG A 295 -2.65 23.56 -8.04
C ARG A 295 -3.18 23.25 -9.44
N GLU A 296 -4.49 23.04 -9.54
CA GLU A 296 -5.15 22.97 -10.83
C GLU A 296 -5.26 24.38 -11.42
N VAL A 297 -4.85 24.51 -12.68
CA VAL A 297 -5.08 25.72 -13.44
C VAL A 297 -6.41 25.54 -14.13
N SER A 298 -7.39 26.40 -13.83
CA SER A 298 -8.61 26.46 -14.64
C SER A 298 -8.20 26.67 -16.11
N PRO A 299 -8.84 25.99 -17.09
CA PRO A 299 -8.63 26.35 -18.48
C PRO A 299 -8.89 27.84 -18.63
N SER A 300 -7.98 28.56 -19.26
CA SER A 300 -8.22 29.94 -19.65
C SER A 300 -9.51 29.96 -20.47
N ASN A 301 -10.51 30.74 -20.04
CA ASN A 301 -11.64 31.10 -20.89
C ASN A 301 -11.15 31.80 -22.17
#